data_AF-A0A067LTD1-F1
#
_entry.id   AF-A0A067LTD1-F1
#
_cell.length_a   1.000
_cell.length_b   1.000
_cell.length_c   1.000
_cell.angle_alpha   90.00
_cell.angle_beta   90.00
_cell.angle_gamma   90.00
#
_symmetry.space_group_name_H-M   'P 1'
#
loop_
_entity.id
_entity.type
_entity.pdbx_description
1 polymer ?
#
loop_
_entity_poly.entity_id
_entity_poly.type
_entity_poly.pdbx_seq_one_letter_code
_entity_poly.pdbx_strand_id
1 'polypeptide(L)'
;MPERGRSASTSVSADMPETATVILPSSFTSEEQRRHGMATLVQHERVLREEDALRILELLRVAIKRYAYGVRQKVSNNAAVGQRAHTRMCTRVAKLYADVNAHAEQYRCVRSALLALGMDDDDGIFQELRQEDLGVSGVLWGKHFLGGGKSKVSWIWRVPQRGGAEADWLKEADKVLWFQCRAQVKRWREETEIIVEELRRCTKFFGAYETAWGKLIERGREMEGRSAFCQKKVNMYRRLKMESERNLRNLDHPYWHGRIG
;
A
#
# COMPACT_ATOMS: atom_id res chain seq x y z
N MET A 1 -12.12 27.40 40.44
CA MET A 1 -11.58 28.55 39.68
C MET A 1 -10.38 28.07 38.87
N PRO A 2 -10.31 28.28 37.55
CA PRO A 2 -11.14 29.17 36.75
C PRO A 2 -12.34 28.47 36.11
N GLU A 3 -13.35 29.28 35.86
CA GLU A 3 -14.67 28.96 35.34
C GLU A 3 -14.63 28.68 33.83
N ARG A 4 -15.38 27.67 33.39
CA ARG A 4 -15.89 27.60 32.02
C ARG A 4 -17.40 27.53 32.04
N GLY A 5 -18.00 28.67 32.42
CA GLY A 5 -19.37 28.97 32.04
C GLY A 5 -19.40 29.27 30.54
N ARG A 6 -19.96 28.35 29.75
CA ARG A 6 -20.45 28.65 28.40
C ARG A 6 -21.89 28.15 28.27
N SER A 7 -22.76 28.70 29.10
CA SER A 7 -24.19 28.79 28.79
C SER A 7 -24.36 29.90 27.74
N ALA A 8 -24.07 29.58 26.49
CA ALA A 8 -24.57 30.35 25.36
C ALA A 8 -25.88 29.68 24.93
N SER A 9 -26.98 30.12 25.53
CA SER A 9 -28.30 29.95 24.92
C SER A 9 -28.30 30.77 23.63
N THR A 10 -27.91 30.14 22.52
CA THR A 10 -28.03 30.74 21.19
C THR A 10 -29.52 30.94 20.95
N SER A 11 -29.97 32.20 20.99
CA SER A 11 -31.30 32.58 20.54
C SER A 11 -31.45 32.13 19.09
N VAL A 12 -32.22 31.07 18.86
CA VAL A 12 -32.56 30.59 17.53
C VAL A 12 -33.43 31.67 16.89
N SER A 13 -32.86 32.42 15.95
CA SER A 13 -33.62 33.29 15.05
C SER A 13 -34.59 32.41 14.27
N ALA A 14 -35.89 32.55 14.53
CA ALA A 14 -36.93 31.68 13.96
C ALA A 14 -37.11 31.80 12.43
N ASP A 15 -36.39 32.72 11.78
CA ASP A 15 -36.62 33.11 10.38
C ASP A 15 -35.79 32.33 9.34
N MET A 16 -34.84 31.46 9.71
CA MET A 16 -34.11 30.59 8.76
C MET A 16 -33.74 29.22 9.36
N PRO A 17 -34.66 28.23 9.33
CA PRO A 17 -34.41 26.89 9.87
C PRO A 17 -33.20 26.18 9.24
N GLU A 18 -32.80 26.56 8.02
CA GLU A 18 -31.64 26.05 7.29
C GLU A 18 -30.27 26.48 7.87
N THR A 19 -30.24 27.49 8.74
CA THR A 19 -29.02 27.96 9.43
C THR A 19 -28.98 27.57 10.90
N ALA A 20 -30.06 26.98 11.42
CA ALA A 20 -30.11 26.49 12.79
C ALA A 20 -29.11 25.34 12.97
N THR A 21 -28.19 25.49 13.93
CA THR A 21 -27.19 24.47 14.22
C THR A 21 -27.87 23.30 14.93
N VAL A 22 -27.94 22.14 14.26
CA VAL A 22 -28.52 20.93 14.87
C VAL A 22 -27.55 20.42 15.94
N ILE A 23 -27.96 20.50 17.20
CA ILE A 23 -27.19 19.95 18.32
C ILE A 23 -27.50 18.46 18.42
N LEU A 24 -26.48 17.63 18.19
CA LEU A 24 -26.58 16.17 18.27
C LEU A 24 -25.99 15.66 19.60
N PRO A 25 -26.37 14.45 20.05
CA PRO A 25 -25.78 13.82 21.24
C PRO A 25 -24.25 13.83 21.28
N SER A 26 -23.57 13.70 20.12
CA SER A 26 -22.10 13.77 20.02
C SER A 26 -21.49 15.11 20.46
N SER A 27 -22.28 16.18 20.54
CA SER A 27 -21.84 17.51 20.97
C SER A 27 -21.80 17.66 22.50
N PHE A 28 -22.34 16.70 23.24
CA PHE A 28 -22.37 16.68 24.70
C PHE A 28 -21.31 15.74 25.26
N THR A 29 -20.87 16.01 26.49
CA THR A 29 -20.01 15.09 27.23
C THR A 29 -20.80 13.84 27.67
N SER A 30 -20.10 12.72 27.92
CA SER A 30 -20.73 11.48 28.39
C SER A 30 -21.43 11.63 29.76
N GLU A 31 -21.11 12.66 30.54
CA GLU A 31 -21.81 12.99 31.78
C GLU A 31 -23.16 13.68 31.51
N GLU A 32 -23.19 14.65 30.59
CA GLU A 32 -24.40 15.36 30.19
C GLU A 32 -25.38 14.43 29.48
N GLN A 33 -24.90 13.55 28.60
CA GLN A 33 -25.72 12.54 27.94
C GLN A 33 -26.44 11.63 28.95
N ARG A 34 -25.74 11.22 30.02
CA ARG A 34 -26.33 10.43 31.12
C ARG A 34 -27.34 11.24 31.92
N ARG A 35 -27.00 12.49 32.26
CA ARG A 35 -27.88 13.40 33.02
C ARG A 35 -29.21 13.67 32.31
N HIS A 36 -29.18 13.77 30.99
CA HIS A 36 -30.35 14.05 30.17
C HIS A 36 -31.07 12.79 29.66
N GLY A 37 -30.61 11.58 30.02
CA GLY A 37 -31.24 10.33 29.60
C GLY A 37 -31.20 10.09 28.10
N MET A 38 -30.17 10.55 27.40
CA MET A 38 -30.07 10.52 25.93
C MET A 38 -29.64 9.16 25.34
N ALA A 39 -29.69 8.07 26.12
CA ALA A 39 -29.11 6.78 25.75
C ALA A 39 -29.64 6.23 24.41
N THR A 40 -30.95 6.37 24.16
CA THR A 40 -31.56 5.93 22.89
C THR A 40 -31.11 6.79 21.71
N LEU A 41 -30.98 8.10 21.90
CA LEU A 41 -30.52 9.03 20.85
C LEU A 41 -29.04 8.80 20.51
N VAL A 42 -28.20 8.58 21.53
CA VAL A 42 -26.79 8.20 21.36
C VAL A 42 -26.66 6.94 20.51
N GLN A 43 -27.49 5.92 20.77
CA GLN A 43 -27.45 4.69 19.99
C GLN A 43 -27.87 4.91 18.53
N HIS A 44 -28.93 5.66 18.27
CA HIS A 44 -29.36 5.97 16.91
C HIS A 44 -28.31 6.79 16.16
N GLU A 45 -27.74 7.81 16.81
CA GLU A 45 -26.70 8.62 16.21
C GLU A 45 -25.46 7.78 15.90
N ARG A 46 -25.03 6.93 16.82
CA ARG A 46 -23.88 6.04 16.61
C ARG A 46 -24.04 5.21 15.34
N VAL A 47 -25.19 4.57 15.16
CA VAL A 47 -25.47 3.78 13.94
C VAL A 47 -25.37 4.66 12.69
N LEU A 48 -25.96 5.86 12.70
CA LEU A 48 -25.85 6.79 11.57
C LEU A 48 -24.41 7.22 11.29
N ARG A 49 -23.60 7.47 12.33
CA ARG A 49 -22.20 7.89 12.19
C ARG A 49 -21.30 6.75 11.71
N GLU A 50 -21.53 5.52 12.15
CA GLU A 50 -20.83 4.32 11.64
C GLU A 50 -21.10 4.16 10.14
N GLU A 51 -22.35 4.38 9.73
CA GLU A 51 -22.76 4.34 8.33
C GLU A 51 -22.14 5.46 7.49
N ASP A 52 -22.14 6.68 8.00
CA ASP A 52 -21.46 7.81 7.38
C ASP A 52 -19.96 7.58 7.27
N ALA A 53 -19.31 7.02 8.29
CA ALA A 53 -17.89 6.72 8.26
C ALA A 53 -17.55 5.73 7.14
N LEU A 54 -18.33 4.65 6.98
CA LEU A 54 -18.14 3.68 5.89
C LEU A 54 -18.30 4.34 4.51
N ARG A 55 -19.34 5.17 4.35
CA ARG A 55 -19.59 5.90 3.10
C ARG A 55 -18.45 6.87 2.78
N ILE A 56 -17.96 7.63 3.76
CA ILE A 56 -16.86 8.57 3.57
C ILE A 56 -15.56 7.82 3.24
N LEU A 57 -15.30 6.67 3.86
CA LEU A 57 -14.15 5.83 3.51
C LEU A 57 -14.21 5.34 2.06
N GLU A 58 -15.39 5.00 1.55
CA GLU A 58 -15.56 4.63 0.14
C GLU A 58 -15.23 5.80 -0.81
N LEU A 59 -15.77 6.99 -0.52
CA LEU A 59 -15.48 8.22 -1.27
C LEU A 59 -13.97 8.56 -1.21
N LEU A 60 -13.36 8.45 -0.04
CA LEU A 60 -11.94 8.69 0.17
C LEU A 60 -11.08 7.76 -0.69
N ARG A 61 -11.41 6.46 -0.74
CA ARG A 61 -10.71 5.49 -1.60
C ARG A 61 -10.80 5.86 -3.07
N VAL A 62 -11.98 6.26 -3.55
CA VAL A 62 -12.12 6.70 -4.93
C VAL A 62 -11.33 7.98 -5.20
N ALA A 63 -11.40 8.97 -4.30
CA ALA A 63 -10.61 10.19 -4.42
C ALA A 63 -9.09 9.89 -4.49
N ILE A 64 -8.59 8.98 -3.65
CA ILE A 64 -7.19 8.54 -3.66
C ILE A 64 -6.81 7.89 -5.00
N LYS A 65 -7.64 6.97 -5.53
CA LYS A 65 -7.39 6.35 -6.83
C LYS A 65 -7.43 7.39 -7.96
N ARG A 66 -8.42 8.28 -7.97
CA ARG A 66 -8.54 9.36 -8.98
C ARG A 66 -7.33 10.28 -8.95
N TYR A 67 -6.91 10.71 -7.76
CA TYR A 67 -5.73 11.54 -7.55
C TYR A 67 -4.49 10.92 -8.19
N ALA A 68 -4.17 9.68 -7.84
CA ALA A 68 -2.94 9.09 -8.35
C ALA A 68 -3.04 8.59 -9.81
N TYR A 69 -4.23 8.32 -10.34
CA TYR A 69 -4.41 8.23 -11.80
C TYR A 69 -4.08 9.57 -12.48
N GLY A 70 -4.51 10.69 -11.89
CA GLY A 70 -4.17 12.04 -12.33
C GLY A 70 -2.66 12.31 -12.32
N VAL A 71 -1.97 11.92 -11.25
CA VAL A 71 -0.49 12.00 -11.16
C VAL A 71 0.18 11.17 -12.24
N ARG A 72 -0.28 9.93 -12.46
CA ARG A 72 0.26 9.07 -13.52
C ARG A 72 0.07 9.67 -14.91
N GLN A 73 -1.11 10.18 -15.21
CA GLN A 73 -1.38 10.79 -16.51
C GLN A 73 -0.47 11.99 -16.77
N LYS A 74 -0.19 12.80 -15.74
CA LYS A 74 0.75 13.92 -15.82
C LYS A 74 2.19 13.47 -16.17
N VAL A 75 2.63 12.34 -15.61
CA VAL A 75 4.01 11.82 -15.79
C VAL A 75 4.14 10.87 -16.99
N SER A 76 3.04 10.51 -17.64
CA SER A 76 3.05 9.56 -18.76
C SER A 76 3.74 10.12 -20.01
N ASN A 77 4.31 9.23 -20.83
CA ASN A 77 4.94 9.61 -22.11
C ASN A 77 3.97 10.26 -23.10
N ASN A 78 2.66 10.02 -22.93
CA ASN A 78 1.60 10.61 -23.76
C ASN A 78 1.04 11.91 -23.16
N ALA A 79 1.71 12.48 -22.14
CA ALA A 79 1.29 13.73 -21.55
C ALA A 79 1.41 14.88 -22.56
N ALA A 80 0.39 15.75 -22.57
CA ALA A 80 0.40 16.93 -23.42
C ALA A 80 1.58 17.84 -23.08
N VAL A 81 2.36 18.21 -24.10
CA VAL A 81 3.60 18.98 -23.98
C VAL A 81 3.31 20.50 -23.98
N GLY A 82 4.10 21.25 -23.23
CA GLY A 82 4.08 22.72 -23.21
C GLY A 82 3.52 23.31 -21.91
N GLN A 83 3.81 24.59 -21.67
CA GLN A 83 3.56 25.26 -20.39
C GLN A 83 2.07 25.30 -20.01
N ARG A 84 1.19 25.63 -20.96
CA ARG A 84 -0.27 25.69 -20.72
C ARG A 84 -0.84 24.33 -20.33
N ALA A 85 -0.43 23.27 -21.02
CA ALA A 85 -0.84 21.90 -20.73
C ALA A 85 -0.33 21.45 -19.35
N HIS A 86 0.94 21.74 -19.04
CA HIS A 86 1.52 21.47 -17.73
C HIS A 86 0.75 22.17 -16.60
N THR A 87 0.49 23.47 -16.74
CA THR A 87 -0.29 24.23 -15.74
C THR A 87 -1.69 23.64 -15.55
N ARG A 88 -2.42 23.33 -16.62
CA ARG A 88 -3.75 22.68 -16.54
C ARG A 88 -3.69 21.34 -15.81
N MET A 89 -2.66 20.53 -16.07
CA MET A 89 -2.48 19.26 -15.38
C MET A 89 -2.14 19.45 -13.90
N CYS A 90 -1.28 20.42 -13.55
CA CYS A 90 -1.00 20.78 -12.16
C CYS A 90 -2.27 21.20 -11.42
N THR A 91 -3.07 22.09 -12.00
CA THR A 91 -4.35 22.52 -11.41
C THR A 91 -5.30 21.35 -11.20
N ARG A 92 -5.38 20.43 -12.17
CA ARG A 92 -6.22 19.23 -12.05
C ARG A 92 -5.74 18.30 -10.92
N VAL A 93 -4.44 18.04 -10.84
CA VAL A 93 -3.85 17.21 -9.76
C VAL A 93 -4.06 17.87 -8.39
N ALA A 94 -3.94 19.20 -8.29
CA ALA A 94 -4.19 19.94 -7.06
C ALA A 94 -5.65 19.83 -6.61
N LYS A 95 -6.62 19.93 -7.54
CA LYS A 95 -8.05 19.72 -7.25
C LYS A 95 -8.31 18.32 -6.71
N LEU A 96 -7.79 17.29 -7.38
CA LEU A 96 -7.95 15.91 -6.93
C LEU A 96 -7.34 15.68 -5.53
N TYR A 97 -6.22 16.34 -5.22
CA TYR A 97 -5.63 16.27 -3.89
C TYR A 97 -6.47 17.00 -2.83
N ALA A 98 -7.07 18.13 -3.19
CA ALA A 98 -8.01 18.84 -2.32
C ALA A 98 -9.24 17.98 -2.00
N ASP A 99 -9.78 17.26 -2.99
CA ASP A 99 -10.89 16.31 -2.78
C ASP A 99 -10.51 15.19 -1.79
N VAL A 100 -9.28 14.66 -1.89
CA VAL A 100 -8.76 13.68 -0.92
C VAL A 100 -8.74 14.25 0.50
N ASN A 101 -8.22 15.47 0.67
CA ASN A 101 -8.15 16.10 1.99
C ASN A 101 -9.54 16.41 2.54
N ALA A 102 -10.48 16.87 1.70
CA ALA A 102 -11.85 17.14 2.12
C ALA A 102 -12.54 15.88 2.69
N HIS A 103 -12.41 14.74 2.00
CA HIS A 103 -12.95 13.48 2.52
C HIS A 103 -12.19 12.96 3.74
N ALA A 104 -10.88 13.18 3.83
CA ALA A 104 -10.09 12.83 5.00
C ALA A 104 -10.51 13.64 6.25
N GLU A 105 -10.78 14.94 6.08
CA GLU A 105 -11.29 15.81 7.14
C GLU A 105 -12.70 15.40 7.58
N GLN A 106 -13.59 15.12 6.63
CA GLN A 106 -14.93 14.59 6.93
C GLN A 106 -14.85 13.30 7.75
N TYR A 107 -13.96 12.37 7.39
CA TYR A 107 -13.77 11.14 8.16
C TYR A 107 -13.26 11.44 9.58
N ARG A 108 -12.28 12.33 9.74
CA ARG A 108 -11.77 12.74 11.06
C ARG A 108 -12.86 13.34 11.94
N CYS A 109 -13.76 14.15 11.38
CA CYS A 109 -14.90 14.72 12.09
C CYS A 109 -15.93 13.66 12.49
N VAL A 110 -16.20 12.67 11.63
CA VAL A 110 -17.12 11.58 11.99
C VAL A 110 -16.49 10.68 13.06
N ARG A 111 -15.20 10.37 12.95
CA ARG A 111 -14.47 9.58 13.94
C ARG A 111 -14.42 10.29 15.30
N SER A 112 -14.18 11.59 15.35
CA SER A 112 -14.18 12.33 16.62
C SER A 112 -15.55 12.31 17.30
N ALA A 113 -16.64 12.36 16.53
CA ALA A 113 -17.98 12.20 17.07
C ALA A 113 -18.26 10.76 17.55
N LEU A 114 -17.79 9.74 16.84
CA LEU A 114 -17.89 8.34 17.30
C LEU A 114 -17.16 8.12 18.63
N LEU A 115 -15.96 8.71 18.79
CA LEU A 115 -15.24 8.69 20.07
C LEU A 115 -16.04 9.40 21.19
N ALA A 116 -16.68 10.53 20.89
CA ALA A 116 -17.53 11.24 21.85
C ALA A 116 -18.77 10.43 22.28
N LEU A 117 -19.26 9.54 21.41
CA LEU A 117 -20.36 8.59 21.68
C LEU A 117 -19.88 7.30 22.39
N GLY A 118 -18.60 7.19 22.73
CA GLY A 118 -18.03 6.07 23.48
C GLY A 118 -17.54 4.90 22.62
N MET A 119 -17.17 5.14 21.35
CA MET A 119 -16.39 4.18 20.57
C MET A 119 -14.97 4.06 21.13
N ASP A 120 -14.42 2.84 21.14
CA ASP A 120 -13.02 2.61 21.51
C ASP A 120 -12.07 3.25 20.49
N ASP A 121 -10.92 3.74 20.95
CA ASP A 121 -9.93 4.37 20.07
C ASP A 121 -9.23 3.35 19.14
N ASP A 122 -9.05 2.11 19.62
CA ASP A 122 -8.47 0.99 18.87
C ASP A 122 -9.54 0.12 18.19
N ASP A 123 -10.53 0.77 17.55
CA ASP A 123 -11.53 0.07 16.75
C ASP A 123 -10.87 -0.58 15.52
N GLY A 124 -11.08 -1.88 15.33
CA GLY A 124 -10.50 -2.63 14.23
C GLY A 124 -10.95 -2.15 12.84
N ILE A 125 -12.12 -1.52 12.75
CA ILE A 125 -12.74 -1.00 11.52
C ILE A 125 -12.46 0.50 11.37
N PHE A 126 -12.65 1.30 12.42
CA PHE A 126 -12.56 2.77 12.37
C PHE A 126 -11.26 3.32 12.97
N GLN A 127 -10.15 3.04 12.30
CA GLN A 127 -8.82 3.45 12.77
C GLN A 127 -8.54 4.95 12.54
N GLU A 128 -7.53 5.46 13.22
CA GLU A 128 -7.00 6.81 13.04
C GLU A 128 -6.46 7.00 11.60
N LEU A 129 -6.88 8.07 10.93
CA LEU A 129 -6.46 8.39 9.56
C LEU A 129 -5.24 9.31 9.53
N ARG A 130 -4.06 8.72 9.32
CA ARG A 130 -2.79 9.46 9.21
C ARG A 130 -2.53 9.92 7.78
N GLN A 131 -1.66 10.92 7.63
CA GLN A 131 -1.26 11.40 6.30
C GLN A 131 -0.59 10.30 5.46
N GLU A 132 0.10 9.38 6.14
CA GLU A 132 0.76 8.21 5.57
C GLU A 132 -0.23 7.28 4.84
N ASP A 133 -1.45 7.16 5.38
CA ASP A 133 -2.50 6.30 4.85
C ASP A 133 -3.14 6.86 3.58
N LEU A 134 -3.10 8.19 3.41
CA LEU A 134 -3.51 8.89 2.19
C LEU A 134 -2.48 8.73 1.06
N GLY A 135 -1.27 8.31 1.41
CA GLY A 135 -0.18 8.06 0.48
C GLY A 135 -0.56 6.93 -0.46
N VAL A 136 -0.44 7.18 -1.77
CA VAL A 136 -0.82 6.17 -2.74
C VAL A 136 0.34 5.20 -2.93
N SER A 137 0.29 4.07 -2.21
CA SER A 137 1.32 3.04 -2.24
C SER A 137 1.64 2.63 -3.67
N GLY A 138 2.93 2.52 -4.01
CA GLY A 138 3.40 2.04 -5.31
C GLY A 138 2.87 0.64 -5.67
N VAL A 139 2.43 -0.13 -4.65
CA VAL A 139 1.74 -1.42 -4.79
C VAL A 139 0.38 -1.27 -5.48
N LEU A 140 -0.41 -0.27 -5.10
CA LEU A 140 -1.71 0.03 -5.75
C LEU A 140 -1.55 0.42 -7.23
N TRP A 141 -0.32 0.73 -7.66
CA TRP A 141 0.00 1.18 -9.00
C TRP A 141 0.80 0.17 -9.82
N GLY A 142 1.12 -1.00 -9.27
CA GLY A 142 1.90 -2.04 -9.97
C GLY A 142 3.27 -1.57 -10.46
N LYS A 143 3.81 -0.47 -9.88
CA LYS A 143 5.13 0.04 -10.28
C LYS A 143 6.19 -0.89 -9.69
N HIS A 144 6.94 -1.55 -10.56
CA HIS A 144 8.08 -2.38 -10.14
C HIS A 144 9.13 -1.45 -9.54
N PHE A 145 9.30 -1.51 -8.22
CA PHE A 145 10.45 -0.94 -7.55
C PHE A 145 11.09 -2.01 -6.67
N LEU A 146 12.41 -2.00 -6.61
CA LEU A 146 13.16 -2.92 -5.75
C LEU A 146 12.71 -2.73 -4.30
N GLY A 147 12.33 -3.81 -3.62
CA GLY A 147 11.82 -3.78 -2.25
C GLY A 147 10.30 -3.59 -2.10
N GLY A 148 9.56 -3.43 -3.20
CA GLY A 148 8.10 -3.22 -3.17
C GLY A 148 7.28 -4.36 -2.56
N GLY A 149 7.83 -5.59 -2.55
CA GLY A 149 7.18 -6.74 -1.90
C GLY A 149 7.00 -6.60 -0.37
N LYS A 150 7.65 -5.63 0.28
CA LYS A 150 7.51 -5.36 1.72
C LYS A 150 6.49 -4.27 2.04
N SER A 151 5.93 -3.59 1.04
CA SER A 151 5.02 -2.47 1.27
C SER A 151 3.65 -2.99 1.69
N LYS A 152 3.25 -2.68 2.93
CA LYS A 152 1.91 -2.97 3.44
C LYS A 152 0.93 -1.96 2.85
N VAL A 153 -0.22 -2.45 2.41
CA VAL A 153 -1.34 -1.60 2.00
C VAL A 153 -1.98 -0.99 3.26
N SER A 154 -2.33 0.30 3.21
CA SER A 154 -2.97 1.00 4.34
C SER A 154 -4.26 0.29 4.79
N TRP A 155 -4.59 0.42 6.07
CA TRP A 155 -5.78 -0.18 6.68
C TRP A 155 -7.08 0.25 6.00
N ILE A 156 -7.10 1.46 5.40
CA ILE A 156 -8.23 1.99 4.65
C ILE A 156 -8.70 0.98 3.60
N TRP A 157 -7.80 0.18 3.01
CA TRP A 157 -8.13 -0.76 1.94
C TRP A 157 -8.65 -2.13 2.43
N ARG A 158 -8.61 -2.40 3.75
CA ARG A 158 -9.07 -3.66 4.34
C ARG A 158 -10.50 -3.61 4.88
N VAL A 159 -11.03 -2.41 5.10
CA VAL A 159 -12.39 -2.21 5.64
C VAL A 159 -13.44 -2.62 4.59
N PRO A 160 -14.54 -3.29 4.97
CA PRO A 160 -15.59 -3.73 4.05
C PRO A 160 -16.09 -2.63 3.11
N GLN A 161 -16.43 -3.00 1.88
CA GLN A 161 -17.00 -2.09 0.89
C GLN A 161 -18.52 -2.21 0.87
N ARG A 162 -19.21 -1.07 0.87
CA ARG A 162 -20.64 -1.01 0.53
C ARG A 162 -20.81 -1.04 -0.98
N GLY A 163 -21.96 -1.53 -1.44
CA GLY A 163 -22.31 -1.50 -2.86
C GLY A 163 -22.77 -0.11 -3.29
N GLY A 164 -22.65 0.19 -4.58
CA GLY A 164 -23.05 1.49 -5.16
C GLY A 164 -22.32 1.79 -6.46
N ALA A 165 -22.71 2.88 -7.13
CA ALA A 165 -22.09 3.29 -8.41
C ALA A 165 -20.59 3.65 -8.25
N GLU A 166 -20.22 4.24 -7.12
CA GLU A 166 -18.84 4.60 -6.80
C GLU A 166 -17.99 3.35 -6.49
N ALA A 167 -18.57 2.37 -5.78
CA ALA A 167 -18.03 1.03 -5.63
C ALA A 167 -17.84 0.31 -6.96
N ASP A 168 -18.71 0.49 -7.96
CA ASP A 168 -18.59 -0.18 -9.25
C ASP A 168 -17.38 0.31 -10.05
N TRP A 169 -17.11 1.63 -10.04
CA TRP A 169 -15.85 2.16 -10.57
C TRP A 169 -14.63 1.63 -9.80
N LEU A 170 -14.74 1.56 -8.47
CA LEU A 170 -13.69 1.04 -7.61
C LEU A 170 -13.36 -0.42 -7.95
N LYS A 171 -14.39 -1.27 -8.15
CA LYS A 171 -14.29 -2.67 -8.59
C LYS A 171 -13.61 -2.77 -9.95
N GLU A 172 -13.98 -1.93 -10.92
CA GLU A 172 -13.36 -1.96 -12.26
C GLU A 172 -11.86 -1.62 -12.19
N ALA A 173 -11.51 -0.62 -11.39
CA ALA A 173 -10.11 -0.28 -11.12
C ALA A 173 -9.38 -1.42 -10.36
N ASP A 174 -10.05 -2.09 -9.43
CA ASP A 174 -9.49 -3.21 -8.66
C ASP A 174 -9.29 -4.47 -9.51
N LYS A 175 -10.11 -4.71 -10.54
CA LYS A 175 -9.87 -5.82 -11.49
C LYS A 175 -8.49 -5.70 -12.13
N VAL A 176 -8.13 -4.51 -12.62
CA VAL A 176 -6.83 -4.28 -13.27
C VAL A 176 -5.70 -4.51 -12.27
N LEU A 177 -5.82 -3.99 -11.06
CA LEU A 177 -4.81 -4.20 -10.01
C LEU A 177 -4.69 -5.68 -9.66
N TRP A 178 -5.81 -6.39 -9.52
CA TRP A 178 -5.82 -7.82 -9.24
C TRP A 178 -5.11 -8.62 -10.32
N PHE A 179 -5.37 -8.33 -11.61
CA PHE A 179 -4.68 -8.97 -12.72
C PHE A 179 -3.17 -8.69 -12.68
N GLN A 180 -2.76 -7.46 -12.35
CA GLN A 180 -1.35 -7.10 -12.21
C GLN A 180 -0.67 -7.84 -11.05
N CYS A 181 -1.28 -7.84 -9.86
CA CYS A 181 -0.78 -8.56 -8.69
C CYS A 181 -0.69 -10.07 -8.97
N ARG A 182 -1.72 -10.65 -9.59
CA ARG A 182 -1.73 -12.07 -9.98
C ARG A 182 -0.61 -12.38 -10.98
N ALA A 183 -0.44 -11.55 -12.01
CA ALA A 183 0.64 -11.72 -12.99
C ALA A 183 2.02 -11.53 -12.36
N GLN A 184 2.15 -10.70 -11.33
CA GLN A 184 3.38 -10.51 -10.58
C GLN A 184 3.72 -11.74 -9.73
N VAL A 185 2.75 -12.30 -9.02
CA VAL A 185 2.93 -13.55 -8.27
C VAL A 185 3.36 -14.69 -9.20
N LYS A 186 2.74 -14.81 -10.37
CA LYS A 186 3.15 -15.80 -11.39
C LYS A 186 4.59 -15.59 -11.86
N ARG A 187 4.96 -14.36 -12.23
CA ARG A 187 6.33 -14.04 -12.64
C ARG A 187 7.35 -14.32 -11.55
N TRP A 188 7.08 -13.95 -10.29
CA TRP A 188 8.00 -14.24 -9.19
C TRP A 188 8.17 -15.73 -8.96
N ARG A 189 7.10 -16.51 -9.11
CA ARG A 189 7.17 -17.97 -9.07
C ARG A 189 8.06 -18.52 -10.20
N GLU A 190 7.83 -18.08 -11.42
CA GLU A 190 8.67 -18.44 -12.58
C GLU A 190 10.14 -18.04 -12.35
N GLU A 191 10.40 -16.82 -11.87
CA GLU A 191 11.75 -16.32 -11.57
C GLU A 191 12.45 -17.21 -10.53
N THR A 192 11.74 -17.64 -9.48
CA THR A 192 12.31 -18.55 -8.49
C THR A 192 12.67 -19.91 -9.08
N GLU A 193 11.82 -20.45 -9.95
CA GLU A 193 12.08 -21.71 -10.66
C GLU A 193 13.27 -21.57 -11.62
N ILE A 194 13.36 -20.44 -12.33
CA ILE A 194 14.46 -20.10 -13.24
C ILE A 194 15.78 -19.97 -12.48
N ILE A 195 15.84 -19.20 -11.40
CA ILE A 195 17.07 -18.97 -10.62
C ILE A 195 17.65 -20.30 -10.11
N VAL A 196 16.79 -21.20 -9.63
CA VAL A 196 17.21 -22.53 -9.17
C VAL A 196 17.84 -23.32 -10.32
N GLU A 197 17.23 -23.31 -11.50
CA GLU A 197 17.75 -24.03 -12.66
C GLU A 197 19.01 -23.37 -13.24
N GLU A 198 19.09 -22.05 -13.25
CA GLU A 198 20.29 -21.30 -13.65
C GLU A 198 21.48 -21.61 -12.72
N LEU A 199 21.26 -21.67 -11.40
CA LEU A 199 22.29 -22.08 -10.46
C LEU A 199 22.79 -23.50 -10.71
N ARG A 200 21.88 -24.45 -10.99
CA ARG A 200 22.26 -25.83 -11.38
C ARG A 200 23.09 -25.85 -12.67
N ARG A 201 22.71 -25.05 -13.67
CA ARG A 201 23.48 -24.91 -14.92
C ARG A 201 24.85 -24.29 -14.69
N CYS A 202 24.94 -23.25 -13.85
CA CYS A 202 26.21 -22.64 -13.45
C CYS A 202 27.15 -23.65 -12.78
N THR A 203 26.65 -24.48 -11.86
CA THR A 203 27.45 -25.55 -11.23
C THR A 203 28.02 -26.51 -12.27
N LYS A 204 27.19 -26.97 -13.21
CA LYS A 204 27.63 -27.86 -14.31
C LYS A 204 28.65 -27.16 -15.22
N PHE A 205 28.39 -25.91 -15.58
CA PHE A 205 29.28 -25.10 -16.42
C PHE A 205 30.65 -24.92 -15.77
N PHE A 206 30.70 -24.51 -14.50
CA PHE A 206 31.96 -24.35 -13.77
C PHE A 206 32.72 -25.67 -13.62
N GLY A 207 32.01 -26.78 -13.33
CA GLY A 207 32.63 -28.11 -13.30
C GLY A 207 33.20 -28.53 -14.65
N ALA A 208 32.48 -28.29 -15.75
CA ALA A 208 32.96 -28.58 -17.10
C ALA A 208 34.22 -27.76 -17.42
N TYR A 209 34.24 -26.47 -17.11
CA TYR A 209 35.41 -25.62 -17.33
C TYR A 209 36.59 -25.99 -16.42
N GLU A 210 36.35 -26.35 -15.16
CA GLU A 210 37.39 -26.90 -14.27
C GLU A 210 38.08 -28.10 -14.93
N THR A 211 37.32 -29.06 -15.45
CA THR A 211 37.88 -30.24 -16.14
C THR A 211 38.58 -29.88 -17.44
N ALA A 212 38.05 -28.95 -18.23
CA ALA A 212 38.65 -28.53 -19.50
C ALA A 212 40.02 -27.86 -19.28
N TRP A 213 40.11 -26.94 -18.31
CA TRP A 213 41.38 -26.32 -17.93
C TRP A 213 42.35 -27.34 -17.30
N GLY A 214 41.85 -28.32 -16.54
CA GLY A 214 42.65 -29.43 -16.01
C GLY A 214 43.33 -30.25 -17.11
N LYS A 215 42.60 -30.60 -18.17
CA LYS A 215 43.15 -31.32 -19.35
C LYS A 215 44.25 -30.54 -20.07
N LEU A 216 44.19 -29.20 -20.06
CA LEU A 216 45.23 -28.36 -20.66
C LEU A 216 46.53 -28.37 -19.85
N ILE A 217 46.45 -28.50 -18.52
CA ILE A 217 47.63 -28.67 -17.66
C ILE A 217 48.34 -29.98 -18.00
N GLU A 218 47.59 -31.07 -18.18
CA GLU A 218 48.16 -32.38 -18.52
C GLU A 218 48.92 -32.36 -19.85
N ARG A 219 48.44 -31.61 -20.84
CA ARG A 219 49.04 -31.48 -22.18
C ARG A 219 50.21 -30.49 -22.25
N GLY A 220 50.27 -29.51 -21.35
CA GLY A 220 51.21 -28.37 -21.42
C GLY A 220 52.26 -28.35 -20.31
N ARG A 221 52.54 -29.51 -19.70
CA ARG A 221 53.33 -29.64 -18.46
C ARG A 221 54.78 -29.10 -18.57
N GLU A 222 55.31 -29.02 -19.78
CA GLU A 222 56.67 -28.57 -20.08
C GLU A 222 56.85 -27.04 -20.08
N MET A 223 55.75 -26.25 -20.11
CA MET A 223 55.80 -24.79 -20.06
C MET A 223 55.25 -24.26 -18.73
N GLU A 224 56.16 -23.93 -17.82
CA GLU A 224 55.87 -23.54 -16.43
C GLU A 224 54.88 -22.36 -16.33
N GLY A 225 55.04 -21.32 -17.15
CA GLY A 225 54.14 -20.16 -17.17
C GLY A 225 52.71 -20.47 -17.65
N ARG A 226 52.55 -21.36 -18.63
CA ARG A 226 51.22 -21.78 -19.14
C ARG A 226 50.51 -22.68 -18.13
N SER A 227 51.26 -23.59 -17.50
CA SER A 227 50.77 -24.48 -16.46
C SER A 227 50.24 -23.67 -15.26
N ALA A 228 51.01 -22.69 -14.77
CA ALA A 228 50.61 -21.83 -13.66
C ALA A 228 49.31 -21.04 -13.94
N PHE A 229 49.14 -20.49 -15.15
CA PHE A 229 47.92 -19.79 -15.54
C PHE A 229 46.70 -20.73 -15.60
N CYS A 230 46.85 -21.91 -16.20
CA CYS A 230 45.78 -22.90 -16.27
C CYS A 230 45.38 -23.36 -14.86
N GLN A 231 46.34 -23.55 -13.95
CA GLN A 231 46.08 -23.92 -12.57
C GLN A 231 45.33 -22.83 -11.79
N LYS A 232 45.65 -21.56 -12.03
CA LYS A 232 44.85 -20.43 -11.53
C LYS A 232 43.39 -20.49 -12.01
N LYS A 233 43.16 -20.82 -13.29
CA LYS A 233 41.82 -20.95 -13.85
C LYS A 233 41.05 -22.13 -13.28
N VAL A 234 41.70 -23.29 -13.10
CA VAL A 234 41.11 -24.45 -12.42
C VAL A 234 40.64 -24.08 -11.02
N ASN A 235 41.51 -23.46 -10.21
CA ASN A 235 41.16 -23.05 -8.84
C ASN A 235 40.02 -22.02 -8.81
N MET A 236 39.98 -21.08 -9.76
CA MET A 236 38.90 -20.11 -9.92
C MET A 236 37.56 -20.80 -10.20
N TYR A 237 37.50 -21.69 -11.20
CA TYR A 237 36.26 -22.40 -11.55
C TYR A 237 35.81 -23.36 -10.46
N ARG A 238 36.75 -24.03 -9.78
CA ARG A 238 36.46 -24.85 -8.59
C ARG A 238 35.80 -24.03 -7.49
N ARG A 239 36.33 -22.83 -7.19
CA ARG A 239 35.73 -21.93 -6.19
C ARG A 239 34.32 -21.51 -6.58
N LEU A 240 34.11 -21.08 -7.83
CA LEU A 240 32.79 -20.67 -8.34
C LEU A 240 31.78 -21.83 -8.30
N LYS A 241 32.24 -23.06 -8.60
CA LYS A 241 31.43 -24.28 -8.47
C LYS A 241 30.99 -24.48 -7.02
N MET A 242 31.91 -24.48 -6.06
CA MET A 242 31.58 -24.65 -4.63
C MET A 242 30.61 -23.56 -4.14
N GLU A 243 30.79 -22.31 -4.58
CA GLU A 243 29.91 -21.20 -4.23
C GLU A 243 28.49 -21.39 -4.80
N SER A 244 28.38 -21.82 -6.06
CA SER A 244 27.07 -22.15 -6.66
C SER A 244 26.36 -23.30 -5.95
N GLU A 245 27.08 -24.36 -5.56
CA GLU A 245 26.54 -25.49 -4.80
C GLU A 245 26.11 -25.09 -3.39
N ARG A 246 26.82 -24.15 -2.76
CA ARG A 246 26.42 -23.58 -1.47
C ARG A 246 25.15 -22.76 -1.61
N ASN A 247 25.05 -21.92 -2.64
CA ASN A 247 23.87 -21.10 -2.89
C ASN A 247 22.64 -21.98 -3.19
N LEU A 248 22.79 -23.05 -3.98
CA LEU A 248 21.72 -24.01 -4.25
C LEU A 248 21.22 -24.69 -2.96
N ARG A 249 22.14 -25.16 -2.10
CA ARG A 249 21.78 -25.75 -0.79
C ARG A 249 21.04 -24.77 0.14
N ASN A 250 21.38 -23.48 0.10
CA ASN A 250 20.70 -22.47 0.90
C ASN A 250 19.28 -22.17 0.39
N LEU A 251 19.03 -22.34 -0.92
CA LEU A 251 17.72 -22.14 -1.53
C LEU A 251 16.79 -23.34 -1.33
N ASP A 252 17.34 -24.57 -1.34
CA ASP A 252 16.61 -25.81 -1.05
C ASP A 252 16.25 -25.97 0.46
N HIS A 253 16.62 -25.01 1.32
CA HIS A 253 16.31 -25.08 2.74
C HIS A 253 14.81 -24.87 3.00
N PRO A 254 14.14 -25.72 3.80
CA PRO A 254 12.69 -25.67 4.07
C PRO A 254 12.11 -24.35 4.64
N TYR A 255 12.94 -23.36 5.00
CA TYR A 255 12.47 -22.06 5.46
C TYR A 255 11.80 -21.23 4.35
N TRP A 256 12.04 -21.55 3.07
CA TRP A 256 11.46 -20.84 1.93
C TRP A 256 10.09 -21.38 1.49
N HIS A 257 9.76 -22.63 1.83
CA HIS A 257 8.47 -23.24 1.48
C HIS A 257 7.34 -22.95 2.50
N GLY A 258 7.67 -22.51 3.72
CA GLY A 258 6.72 -22.37 4.83
C GLY A 258 6.16 -20.97 5.11
N ARG A 259 6.36 -19.97 4.23
CA ARG A 259 5.93 -18.57 4.48
C ARG A 259 4.95 -18.02 3.45
N ILE A 260 4.26 -18.90 2.73
CA ILE A 260 3.19 -18.57 1.77
C ILE A 260 1.95 -19.42 2.10
N GLY A 261 1.53 -19.36 3.36
CA GLY A 261 0.25 -19.85 3.86
C GLY A 261 -0.49 -18.70 4.52
#